data_AF-A0A1F6ZX92-F1
#
_entry.id   AF-A0A1F6ZX92-F1
#
_cell.length_a   1.000
_cell.length_b   1.000
_cell.length_c   1.000
_cell.angle_alpha   90.00
_cell.angle_beta   90.00
_cell.angle_gamma   90.00
#
_symmetry.space_group_name_H-M   'P 1'
#
loop_
_entity.id
_entity.type
_entity.pdbx_description
1 polymer ?
#
loop_
_entity_poly.entity_id
_entity_poly.type
_entity_poly.pdbx_seq_one_letter_code
_entity_poly.pdbx_strand_id
1 'polypeptide(L)'
;MQHSAVVIIPTYNERENIERTVTALLKVFRDITGWQLRILVVDDTSPDKTYEVVHELHKVHPEVELLLNKKKSGLGGAYLVGMAHAFGPMGAEVVFEFDADLSHDATKIPLFLKEIEQGADMVLGSRYMPGGGIPQNWGWHRKLLSGLGNIVIMVVFTRFTIRDWTSGYRAITKRVYEAVHAYLHSERFSGYTFQIGFLYRAVQLGFTIKQIPYVFADRIKGYSKIGPEYIKNNLLFIFRVRLQEIIASRIFKFLVVGATGAAVQLSSLMLYRWLVPSFEYGFLTTFFAASFLSIESAIIINFILNNGWTFADRKLEQGQYVWKFLQFNLTSIGSIVIQLALAAVGEATIGLRPLFTLPIIAYTVETGLVFAITGILLGMGWNFFAYNKFIWKKK
;
A
#
# COMPACT_ATOMS: atom_id res chain seq x y z
N MET A 1 33.55 13.52 -9.23
CA MET A 1 32.42 14.08 -10.01
C MET A 1 31.52 14.76 -8.99
N GLN A 2 31.07 15.98 -9.24
CA GLN A 2 30.16 16.68 -8.33
C GLN A 2 28.75 16.15 -8.61
N HIS A 3 28.08 15.61 -7.60
CA HIS A 3 26.71 15.10 -7.74
C HIS A 3 25.75 16.26 -8.03
N SER A 4 24.64 16.02 -8.72
CA SER A 4 23.67 17.08 -9.05
C SER A 4 22.31 16.87 -8.36
N ALA A 5 21.77 17.94 -7.77
CA ALA A 5 20.44 17.92 -7.18
C ALA A 5 19.64 19.18 -7.51
N VAL A 6 18.33 19.01 -7.71
CA VAL A 6 17.41 20.12 -8.05
C VAL A 6 16.29 20.19 -7.02
N VAL A 7 16.10 21.35 -6.41
CA VAL A 7 14.96 21.62 -5.52
C VAL A 7 13.81 22.16 -6.35
N ILE A 8 12.74 21.37 -6.46
CA ILE A 8 11.55 21.70 -7.22
C ILE A 8 10.54 22.39 -6.30
N ILE A 9 10.10 23.59 -6.70
CA ILE A 9 9.15 24.41 -5.93
C ILE A 9 7.92 24.70 -6.80
N PRO A 10 6.80 23.98 -6.61
CA PRO A 10 5.55 24.32 -7.27
C PRO A 10 4.95 25.61 -6.72
N THR A 11 4.53 26.52 -7.60
CA THR A 11 3.91 27.80 -7.21
C THR A 11 2.56 28.02 -7.90
N TYR A 12 1.62 28.58 -7.13
CA TYR A 12 0.36 29.13 -7.63
C TYR A 12 -0.14 30.18 -6.65
N ASN A 13 -0.06 31.47 -6.98
CA ASN A 13 -0.30 32.58 -6.05
C ASN A 13 0.64 32.56 -4.82
N GLU A 14 1.95 32.59 -5.04
CA GLU A 14 2.97 32.53 -3.98
C GLU A 14 3.96 33.71 -4.07
N ARG A 15 3.58 34.83 -4.70
CA ARG A 15 4.45 35.98 -4.97
C ARG A 15 5.17 36.49 -3.71
N GLU A 16 4.47 36.52 -2.58
CA GLU A 16 5.02 37.05 -1.32
C GLU A 16 5.98 36.11 -0.60
N ASN A 17 5.96 34.82 -0.95
CA ASN A 17 6.76 33.79 -0.27
C ASN A 17 7.95 33.33 -1.11
N ILE A 18 7.83 33.30 -2.44
CA ILE A 18 8.81 32.65 -3.33
C ILE A 18 10.22 33.20 -3.18
N GLU A 19 10.39 34.53 -3.11
CA GLU A 19 11.70 35.17 -2.96
C GLU A 19 12.39 34.78 -1.65
N ARG A 20 11.62 34.72 -0.55
CA ARG A 20 12.15 34.35 0.76
C ARG A 20 12.55 32.88 0.79
N THR A 21 11.76 32.01 0.16
CA THR A 21 12.05 30.58 0.05
C THR A 21 13.30 30.33 -0.78
N VAL A 22 13.41 30.96 -1.95
CA VAL A 22 14.61 30.89 -2.80
C VAL A 22 15.84 31.39 -2.04
N THR A 23 15.76 32.55 -1.39
CA THR A 23 16.87 33.13 -0.62
C THR A 23 17.33 32.20 0.51
N ALA A 24 16.39 31.58 1.24
CA ALA A 24 16.70 30.64 2.31
C ALA A 24 17.43 29.38 1.79
N LEU A 25 16.99 28.85 0.65
CA LEU A 25 17.63 27.70 -0.01
C LEU A 25 19.04 28.06 -0.48
N LEU A 26 19.21 29.18 -1.20
CA LEU A 26 20.49 29.64 -1.71
C LEU A 26 21.51 29.87 -0.58
N LYS A 27 21.05 30.35 0.59
CA LYS A 27 21.91 30.47 1.77
C LYS A 27 22.47 29.13 2.20
N VAL A 28 21.64 28.09 2.26
CA VAL A 28 22.07 26.74 2.66
C VAL A 28 22.96 26.10 1.58
N PHE A 29 22.68 26.33 0.30
CA PHE A 29 23.43 25.72 -0.80
C PHE A 29 24.90 26.12 -0.81
N ARG A 30 25.22 27.35 -0.39
CA ARG A 30 26.60 27.87 -0.32
C ARG A 30 27.52 27.04 0.57
N ASP A 31 26.96 26.42 1.61
CA ASP A 31 27.72 25.65 2.60
C ASP A 31 27.83 24.15 2.24
N ILE A 32 27.18 23.71 1.16
CA ILE A 32 27.15 22.30 0.75
C ILE A 32 28.24 22.05 -0.30
N THR A 33 29.24 21.23 0.07
CA THR A 33 30.30 20.78 -0.83
C THR A 33 29.98 19.41 -1.44
N GLY A 34 30.47 19.13 -2.64
CA GLY A 34 30.30 17.83 -3.31
C GLY A 34 29.00 17.68 -4.12
N TRP A 35 28.08 18.64 -3.98
CA TRP A 35 26.84 18.72 -4.75
C TRP A 35 26.75 20.03 -5.53
N GLN A 36 26.16 19.96 -6.72
CA GLN A 36 25.70 21.11 -7.49
C GLN A 36 24.18 21.21 -7.29
N LEU A 37 23.76 22.21 -6.52
CA LEU A 37 22.36 22.44 -6.18
C LEU A 37 21.77 23.55 -7.03
N ARG A 38 20.59 23.29 -7.59
CA ARG A 38 19.79 24.27 -8.35
C ARG A 38 18.36 24.30 -7.84
N ILE A 39 17.64 25.36 -8.17
CA ILE A 39 16.22 25.52 -7.84
C ILE A 39 15.44 25.55 -9.14
N LEU A 40 14.38 24.75 -9.23
CA LEU A 40 13.43 24.78 -10.33
C LEU A 40 12.07 25.21 -9.79
N VAL A 41 11.66 26.44 -10.06
CA VAL A 41 10.32 26.90 -9.72
C VAL A 41 9.37 26.53 -10.85
N VAL A 42 8.33 25.76 -10.53
CA VAL A 42 7.31 25.33 -11.50
C VAL A 42 6.04 26.13 -11.23
N ASP A 43 5.78 27.14 -12.06
CA ASP A 43 4.65 28.05 -11.87
C ASP A 43 3.47 27.70 -12.78
N ASP A 44 2.29 27.57 -12.18
CA ASP A 44 1.03 27.20 -12.85
C ASP A 44 0.30 28.42 -13.47
N THR A 45 1.05 29.32 -14.12
CA THR A 45 0.57 30.61 -14.64
C THR A 45 -0.13 31.46 -13.57
N SER A 46 0.56 31.73 -12.46
CA SER A 46 0.00 32.41 -11.29
C SER A 46 -0.60 33.77 -11.67
N PRO A 47 -1.89 34.03 -11.37
CA PRO A 47 -2.53 35.33 -11.60
C PRO A 47 -1.86 36.51 -10.87
N ASP A 48 -1.23 36.26 -9.71
CA ASP A 48 -0.46 37.27 -8.96
C ASP A 48 0.93 37.55 -9.55
N LYS A 49 1.24 36.97 -10.72
CA LYS A 49 2.52 37.13 -11.42
C LYS A 49 3.72 36.64 -10.60
N THR A 50 3.55 35.56 -9.81
CA THR A 50 4.66 34.90 -9.10
C THR A 50 5.85 34.62 -10.03
N TYR A 51 5.59 34.18 -11.27
CA TYR A 51 6.62 33.91 -12.27
C TYR A 51 7.51 35.12 -12.64
N GLU A 52 7.01 36.36 -12.55
CA GLU A 52 7.81 37.57 -12.81
C GLU A 52 8.89 37.73 -11.73
N VAL A 53 8.56 37.45 -10.46
CA VAL A 53 9.53 37.50 -9.36
C VAL A 53 10.63 36.47 -9.56
N VAL A 54 10.27 35.26 -9.97
CA VAL A 54 11.25 34.19 -10.26
C VAL A 54 12.13 34.57 -11.44
N HIS A 55 11.56 35.22 -12.47
CA HIS A 55 12.34 35.67 -13.62
C HIS A 55 13.38 36.72 -13.24
N GLU A 56 13.06 37.66 -12.35
CA GLU A 56 14.06 38.61 -11.81
C GLU A 56 15.11 37.90 -10.94
N LEU A 57 14.71 36.91 -10.14
CA LEU A 57 15.64 36.10 -9.35
C LEU A 57 16.62 35.33 -10.24
N HIS A 58 16.16 34.75 -11.36
CA HIS A 58 17.02 34.04 -12.31
C HIS A 58 18.13 34.93 -12.89
N LYS A 59 17.86 36.22 -13.14
CA LYS A 59 18.85 37.17 -13.67
C LYS A 59 20.01 37.39 -12.69
N VAL A 60 19.75 37.31 -11.38
CA VAL A 60 20.73 37.52 -10.32
C VAL A 60 21.36 36.19 -9.88
N HIS A 61 20.58 35.10 -9.92
CA HIS A 61 20.93 33.76 -9.48
C HIS A 61 20.67 32.76 -10.61
N PRO A 62 21.66 32.52 -11.51
CA PRO A 62 21.51 31.60 -12.64
C PRO A 62 21.14 30.16 -12.23
N GLU A 63 21.40 29.78 -10.98
CA GLU A 63 21.01 28.50 -10.39
C GLU A 63 19.50 28.36 -10.09
N VAL A 64 18.72 29.45 -10.24
CA VAL A 64 17.26 29.49 -10.08
C VAL A 64 16.61 29.49 -11.45
N GLU A 65 15.95 28.41 -11.84
CA GLU A 65 15.29 28.26 -13.14
C GLU A 65 13.77 28.33 -12.98
N LEU A 66 13.09 28.88 -13.99
CA LEU A 66 11.63 28.97 -14.05
C LEU A 66 11.09 28.03 -15.13
N LEU A 67 10.14 27.17 -14.75
CA LEU A 67 9.34 26.37 -15.66
C LEU A 67 7.89 26.83 -15.58
N LEU A 68 7.41 27.51 -16.62
CA LEU A 68 6.05 28.05 -16.68
C LEU A 68 5.12 27.06 -17.38
N ASN A 69 4.15 26.51 -16.64
CA ASN A 69 3.08 25.73 -17.23
C ASN A 69 2.10 26.64 -17.98
N LYS A 70 1.43 26.11 -19.01
CA LYS A 70 0.45 26.85 -19.82
C LYS A 70 -0.90 27.06 -19.12
N LYS A 71 -1.21 26.19 -18.16
CA LYS A 71 -2.45 26.20 -17.37
C LYS A 71 -2.19 25.54 -16.03
N LYS A 72 -3.05 25.85 -15.07
CA LYS A 72 -3.04 25.19 -13.76
C LYS A 72 -3.19 23.67 -13.91
N SER A 73 -2.20 22.94 -13.44
CA SER A 73 -2.10 21.48 -13.48
C SER A 73 -2.30 20.83 -12.11
N GLY A 74 -2.23 21.64 -11.04
CA GLY A 74 -2.34 21.17 -9.66
C GLY A 74 -1.03 20.58 -9.15
N LEU A 75 -0.94 20.37 -7.83
CA LEU A 75 0.33 20.06 -7.15
C LEU A 75 1.07 18.85 -7.75
N GLY A 76 0.40 17.71 -7.90
CA GLY A 76 1.02 16.51 -8.48
C GLY A 76 1.43 16.69 -9.95
N GLY A 77 0.65 17.45 -10.73
CA GLY A 77 0.98 17.77 -12.13
C GLY A 77 2.24 18.63 -12.23
N ALA A 78 2.34 19.67 -11.40
CA ALA A 78 3.51 20.53 -11.32
C ALA A 78 4.77 19.76 -10.90
N TYR A 79 4.66 18.86 -9.90
CA TYR A 79 5.79 18.01 -9.53
C TYR A 79 6.19 17.05 -10.65
N LEU A 80 5.27 16.37 -11.32
CA LEU A 80 5.60 15.45 -12.41
C LEU A 80 6.32 16.16 -13.56
N VAL A 81 5.84 17.35 -13.96
CA VAL A 81 6.47 18.16 -15.00
C VAL A 81 7.84 18.66 -14.54
N GLY A 82 7.95 19.14 -13.30
CA GLY A 82 9.22 19.58 -12.70
C GLY A 82 10.24 18.46 -12.61
N MET A 83 9.84 17.26 -12.17
CA MET A 83 10.72 16.09 -12.07
C MET A 83 11.20 15.65 -13.44
N ALA A 84 10.32 15.60 -14.44
CA ALA A 84 10.70 15.28 -15.81
C ALA A 84 11.73 16.28 -16.37
N HIS A 85 11.53 17.58 -16.10
CA HIS A 85 12.47 18.63 -16.50
C HIS A 85 13.81 18.53 -15.77
N ALA A 86 13.78 18.29 -14.46
CA ALA A 86 14.97 18.17 -13.63
C ALA A 86 15.82 16.93 -13.99
N PHE A 87 15.21 15.75 -14.12
CA PHE A 87 15.94 14.51 -14.45
C PHE A 87 16.34 14.39 -15.92
N GLY A 88 15.67 15.11 -16.81
CA GLY A 88 15.95 15.16 -18.24
C GLY A 88 16.85 16.34 -18.58
N PRO A 89 16.31 17.47 -19.08
CA PRO A 89 17.06 18.66 -19.48
C PRO A 89 18.14 19.13 -18.48
N MET A 90 17.83 19.18 -17.18
CA MET A 90 18.80 19.65 -16.19
C MET A 90 19.83 18.58 -15.80
N GLY A 91 19.58 17.29 -16.09
CA GLY A 91 20.51 16.20 -15.74
C GLY A 91 20.70 16.00 -14.23
N ALA A 92 19.66 16.23 -13.42
CA ALA A 92 19.69 15.98 -11.98
C ALA A 92 19.87 14.49 -11.66
N GLU A 93 20.62 14.15 -10.60
CA GLU A 93 20.65 12.80 -10.03
C GLU A 93 19.58 12.62 -8.95
N VAL A 94 19.30 13.71 -8.23
CA VAL A 94 18.32 13.78 -7.14
C VAL A 94 17.42 15.00 -7.33
N VAL A 95 16.14 14.85 -7.02
CA VAL A 95 15.22 15.99 -6.91
C VAL A 95 14.69 16.11 -5.50
N PHE A 96 14.46 17.34 -5.06
CA PHE A 96 13.73 17.62 -3.84
C PHE A 96 12.35 18.14 -4.16
N GLU A 97 11.34 17.65 -3.45
CA GLU A 97 10.04 18.29 -3.36
C GLU A 97 10.06 19.31 -2.21
N PHE A 98 9.72 20.56 -2.52
CA PHE A 98 9.81 21.66 -1.57
C PHE A 98 8.67 22.66 -1.73
N ASP A 99 8.02 23.03 -0.62
CA ASP A 99 6.88 23.95 -0.63
C ASP A 99 7.35 25.41 -0.63
N ALA A 100 6.63 26.26 -1.36
CA ALA A 100 6.99 27.67 -1.54
C ALA A 100 6.78 28.56 -0.29
N ASP A 101 6.18 28.03 0.78
CA ASP A 101 5.65 28.78 1.93
C ASP A 101 6.53 28.74 3.19
N LEU A 102 7.79 28.31 3.05
CA LEU A 102 8.77 28.13 4.14
C LEU A 102 8.36 27.09 5.21
N SER A 103 7.35 26.25 4.95
CA SER A 103 6.98 25.18 5.88
C SER A 103 8.02 24.05 5.95
N HIS A 104 8.81 23.88 4.89
CA HIS A 104 9.93 22.94 4.83
C HIS A 104 11.23 23.63 5.27
N ASP A 105 11.97 22.96 6.14
CA ASP A 105 13.22 23.48 6.69
C ASP A 105 14.40 23.19 5.75
N ALA A 106 14.85 24.22 5.03
CA ALA A 106 15.99 24.15 4.11
C ALA A 106 17.27 23.66 4.81
N THR A 107 17.44 23.91 6.12
CA THR A 107 18.65 23.49 6.87
C THR A 107 18.76 21.97 7.00
N LYS A 108 17.70 21.21 6.67
CA LYS A 108 17.73 19.76 6.66
C LYS A 108 18.29 19.16 5.36
N ILE A 109 18.38 19.92 4.26
CA ILE A 109 18.87 19.42 2.97
C ILE A 109 20.22 18.69 3.07
N PRO A 110 21.24 19.19 3.80
CA PRO A 110 22.50 18.47 3.98
C PRO A 110 22.33 17.05 4.54
N LEU A 111 21.40 16.86 5.49
CA LEU A 111 21.12 15.55 6.05
C LEU A 111 20.43 14.63 5.03
N PHE A 112 19.55 15.17 4.19
CA PHE A 112 18.91 14.38 3.12
C PHE A 112 19.95 13.88 2.12
N LEU A 113 20.83 14.78 1.65
CA LEU A 113 21.92 14.43 0.73
C LEU A 113 22.82 13.36 1.34
N LYS A 114 23.20 13.51 2.61
CA LYS A 114 24.02 12.52 3.33
C LYS A 114 23.38 11.13 3.39
N GLU A 115 22.07 11.03 3.57
CA GLU A 115 21.36 9.73 3.55
C GLU A 115 21.30 9.14 2.13
N ILE A 116 21.16 9.97 1.10
CA ILE A 116 21.24 9.52 -0.30
C ILE A 116 22.63 8.96 -0.61
N GLU A 117 23.70 9.64 -0.20
CA GLU A 117 25.09 9.17 -0.37
C GLU A 117 25.34 7.83 0.34
N GLN A 118 24.66 7.59 1.47
CA GLN A 118 24.70 6.30 2.18
C GLN A 118 23.86 5.19 1.50
N GLY A 119 23.25 5.47 0.35
CA GLY A 119 22.49 4.50 -0.44
C GLY A 119 20.98 4.51 -0.19
N ALA A 120 20.43 5.55 0.44
CA ALA A 120 18.99 5.73 0.46
C ALA A 120 18.48 6.06 -0.95
N ASP A 121 17.37 5.45 -1.34
CA ASP A 121 16.71 5.70 -2.62
C ASP A 121 15.82 6.94 -2.59
N MET A 122 15.29 7.20 -1.40
CA MET A 122 14.38 8.29 -1.11
C MET A 122 14.53 8.68 0.36
N VAL A 123 14.45 9.97 0.65
CA VAL A 123 14.50 10.51 2.01
C VAL A 123 13.29 11.39 2.25
N LEU A 124 12.63 11.21 3.39
CA LEU A 124 11.42 11.93 3.77
C LEU A 124 11.69 12.82 4.98
N GLY A 125 11.23 14.07 4.93
CA GLY A 125 11.03 14.88 6.12
C GLY A 125 9.86 14.32 6.90
N SER A 126 10.03 14.02 8.19
CA SER A 126 8.99 13.44 9.04
C SER A 126 8.64 14.33 10.23
N ARG A 127 7.36 14.69 10.35
CA ARG A 127 6.84 15.49 11.48
C ARG A 127 6.53 14.64 12.71
N TYR A 128 6.39 13.32 12.53
CA TYR A 128 5.92 12.37 13.54
C TYR A 128 7.00 11.40 14.03
N MET A 129 8.26 11.69 13.74
CA MET A 129 9.42 11.00 14.34
C MET A 129 9.97 11.76 15.55
N PRO A 130 10.72 11.09 16.44
CA PRO A 130 11.44 11.77 17.50
C PRO A 130 12.30 12.92 16.94
N GLY A 131 12.14 14.12 17.52
CA GLY A 131 12.77 15.36 17.04
C GLY A 131 11.98 16.12 15.97
N GLY A 132 10.93 15.52 15.41
CA GLY A 132 9.98 16.18 14.51
C GLY A 132 8.83 16.84 15.27
N GLY A 133 8.10 17.71 14.60
CA GLY A 133 6.96 18.37 15.21
C GLY A 133 5.99 19.02 14.23
N ILE A 134 4.77 19.26 14.72
CA ILE A 134 3.77 20.12 14.08
C ILE A 134 3.65 21.43 14.87
N PRO A 135 3.17 22.53 14.26
CA PRO A 135 3.07 23.82 14.93
C PRO A 135 2.29 23.75 16.25
N GLN A 136 2.84 24.36 17.30
CA GLN A 136 2.24 24.35 18.62
C GLN A 136 0.91 25.12 18.67
N ASN A 137 0.78 26.15 17.84
CA ASN A 137 -0.40 27.01 17.73
C ASN A 137 -1.54 26.41 16.90
N TRP A 138 -1.39 25.23 16.29
CA TRP A 138 -2.50 24.60 15.60
C TRP A 138 -3.64 24.24 16.56
N GLY A 139 -4.87 24.53 16.14
CA GLY A 139 -6.07 24.07 16.84
C GLY A 139 -6.07 22.55 17.02
N TRP A 140 -6.59 22.09 18.17
CA TRP A 140 -6.56 20.67 18.55
C TRP A 140 -7.15 19.74 17.48
N HIS A 141 -8.23 20.18 16.81
CA HIS A 141 -8.89 19.43 15.73
C HIS A 141 -7.95 19.21 14.54
N ARG A 142 -7.15 20.21 14.16
CA ARG A 142 -6.17 20.11 13.06
C ARG A 142 -5.03 19.17 13.44
N LYS A 143 -4.53 19.24 14.67
CA LYS A 143 -3.52 18.32 15.20
C LYS A 143 -4.03 16.87 15.19
N LEU A 144 -5.26 16.67 15.66
CA LEU A 144 -5.92 15.36 15.70
C LEU A 144 -6.14 14.80 14.29
N LEU A 145 -6.68 15.58 13.36
CA LEU A 145 -6.85 15.16 11.96
C LEU A 145 -5.54 14.76 11.30
N SER A 146 -4.47 15.53 11.53
CA SER A 146 -3.16 15.26 10.94
C SER A 146 -2.53 13.99 11.53
N GLY A 147 -2.53 13.85 12.86
CA GLY A 147 -1.97 12.68 13.54
C GLY A 147 -2.77 11.40 13.28
N LEU A 148 -4.10 11.43 13.48
CA LEU A 148 -4.97 10.28 13.25
C LEU A 148 -5.04 9.90 11.78
N GLY A 149 -5.08 10.87 10.86
CA GLY A 149 -5.07 10.59 9.42
C GLY A 149 -3.82 9.79 9.02
N ASN A 150 -2.66 10.16 9.56
CA ASN A 150 -1.43 9.42 9.35
C ASN A 150 -1.43 8.01 9.99
N ILE A 151 -2.01 7.85 11.19
CA ILE A 151 -2.20 6.53 11.82
C ILE A 151 -3.10 5.64 10.97
N VAL A 152 -4.22 6.16 10.45
CA VAL A 152 -5.12 5.43 9.56
C VAL A 152 -4.36 4.92 8.34
N ILE A 153 -3.52 5.75 7.71
CA ILE A 153 -2.70 5.32 6.56
C ILE A 153 -1.77 4.18 6.94
N MET A 154 -1.03 4.30 8.06
CA MET A 154 -0.12 3.25 8.53
C MET A 154 -0.83 1.93 8.79
N VAL A 155 -1.99 1.97 9.45
CA VAL A 155 -2.81 0.79 9.77
C VAL A 155 -3.38 0.17 8.50
N VAL A 156 -4.00 0.96 7.64
CA VAL A 156 -4.62 0.46 6.41
C VAL A 156 -3.56 -0.16 5.50
N PHE A 157 -2.40 0.46 5.31
CA PHE A 157 -1.33 -0.13 4.51
C PHE A 157 -0.50 -1.19 5.24
N THR A 158 -0.69 -1.38 6.56
CA THR A 158 0.15 -2.24 7.41
C THR A 158 1.65 -1.92 7.29
N ARG A 159 1.98 -0.62 7.23
CA ARG A 159 3.36 -0.13 7.09
C ARG A 159 3.67 0.89 8.19
N PHE A 160 4.25 0.40 9.28
CA PHE A 160 4.55 1.18 10.49
C PHE A 160 5.97 1.75 10.53
N THR A 161 6.83 1.38 9.57
CA THR A 161 8.20 1.89 9.46
C THR A 161 8.24 3.33 8.97
N ILE A 162 7.32 3.69 8.07
CA ILE A 162 7.11 5.07 7.61
C ILE A 162 6.18 5.79 8.58
N ARG A 163 6.70 6.86 9.21
CA ARG A 163 6.02 7.60 10.27
C ARG A 163 5.27 8.81 9.76
N ASP A 164 5.55 9.30 8.56
CA ASP A 164 4.82 10.42 7.96
C ASP A 164 4.53 10.15 6.47
N TRP A 165 3.32 9.68 6.19
CA TRP A 165 2.87 9.33 4.85
C TRP A 165 2.44 10.53 4.00
N THR A 166 2.27 11.69 4.65
CA THR A 166 1.63 12.86 4.05
C THR A 166 2.59 14.03 3.86
N SER A 167 3.83 13.90 4.32
CA SER A 167 4.88 14.90 4.10
C SER A 167 5.20 15.03 2.61
N GLY A 168 5.24 16.28 2.14
CA GLY A 168 5.72 16.66 0.81
C GLY A 168 7.18 17.08 0.80
N TYR A 169 7.90 16.98 1.92
CA TYR A 169 9.34 17.27 1.96
C TYR A 169 10.13 16.01 1.67
N ARG A 170 10.63 15.86 0.44
CA ARG A 170 11.20 14.59 -0.03
C ARG A 170 12.45 14.83 -0.86
N ALA A 171 13.46 13.98 -0.73
CA ALA A 171 14.50 13.81 -1.73
C ALA A 171 14.26 12.48 -2.45
N ILE A 172 14.31 12.49 -3.78
CA ILE A 172 13.95 11.36 -4.64
C ILE A 172 15.06 11.19 -5.67
N THR A 173 15.62 9.99 -5.75
CA THR A 173 16.59 9.64 -6.79
C THR A 173 15.91 9.41 -8.14
N LYS A 174 16.67 9.60 -9.23
CA LYS A 174 16.19 9.30 -10.59
C LYS A 174 15.63 7.88 -10.73
N ARG A 175 16.27 6.90 -10.07
CA ARG A 175 15.85 5.50 -10.04
C ARG A 175 14.43 5.31 -9.51
N VAL A 176 14.09 5.99 -8.41
CA VAL A 176 12.74 5.92 -7.84
C VAL A 176 11.73 6.57 -8.78
N TYR A 177 12.05 7.75 -9.32
CA TYR A 177 11.18 8.43 -10.28
C TYR A 177 10.89 7.56 -11.52
N GLU A 178 11.91 6.99 -12.15
CA GLU A 178 11.75 6.15 -13.34
C GLU A 178 10.86 4.93 -13.09
N ALA A 179 10.96 4.32 -11.91
CA ALA A 179 10.14 3.17 -11.54
C ALA A 179 8.69 3.51 -11.14
N VAL A 180 8.45 4.75 -10.70
CA VAL A 180 7.16 5.16 -10.11
C VAL A 180 6.33 6.04 -11.04
N HIS A 181 6.92 6.96 -11.81
CA HIS A 181 6.20 8.01 -12.54
C HIS A 181 5.13 7.46 -13.50
N ALA A 182 5.40 6.34 -14.18
CA ALA A 182 4.46 5.69 -15.10
C ALA A 182 3.14 5.29 -14.43
N TYR A 183 3.18 4.95 -13.14
CA TYR A 183 2.00 4.61 -12.34
C TYR A 183 1.13 5.84 -12.03
N LEU A 184 1.71 7.04 -12.06
CA LEU A 184 1.10 8.28 -11.57
C LEU A 184 0.34 9.07 -12.66
N HIS A 185 0.33 8.62 -13.91
CA HIS A 185 -0.36 9.30 -15.01
C HIS A 185 -1.88 9.10 -15.05
N SER A 186 -2.47 8.35 -14.12
CA SER A 186 -3.94 8.20 -14.07
C SER A 186 -4.61 9.35 -13.31
N GLU A 187 -5.86 9.67 -13.66
CA GLU A 187 -6.69 10.68 -12.97
C GLU A 187 -6.81 10.44 -11.44
N ARG A 188 -6.48 9.23 -10.98
CA ARG A 188 -6.46 8.82 -9.57
C ARG A 188 -5.40 9.54 -8.74
N PHE A 189 -4.40 10.17 -9.35
CA PHE A 189 -3.29 10.86 -8.66
C PHE A 189 -3.36 12.39 -8.74
N SER A 190 -4.56 12.95 -8.96
CA SER A 190 -4.74 14.40 -8.91
C SER A 190 -4.54 14.96 -7.49
N GLY A 191 -3.92 16.15 -7.41
CA GLY A 191 -3.71 16.89 -6.17
C GLY A 191 -2.80 16.17 -5.16
N TYR A 192 -3.15 16.23 -3.87
CA TYR A 192 -2.36 15.65 -2.77
C TYR A 192 -2.35 14.11 -2.73
N THR A 193 -3.24 13.44 -3.47
CA THR A 193 -3.24 11.96 -3.62
C THR A 193 -1.94 11.46 -4.24
N PHE A 194 -1.31 12.30 -5.08
CA PHE A 194 0.01 12.09 -5.64
C PHE A 194 1.05 11.73 -4.57
N GLN A 195 1.09 12.47 -3.46
CA GLN A 195 2.11 12.32 -2.42
C GLN A 195 2.05 10.93 -1.77
N ILE A 196 0.85 10.50 -1.37
CA ILE A 196 0.65 9.19 -0.74
C ILE A 196 0.86 8.08 -1.78
N GLY A 197 0.34 8.26 -2.99
CA GLY A 197 0.47 7.30 -4.09
C GLY A 197 1.92 7.03 -4.51
N PHE A 198 2.72 8.08 -4.67
CA PHE A 198 4.14 8.00 -5.01
C PHE A 198 4.89 7.18 -3.95
N LEU A 199 4.75 7.57 -2.68
CA LEU A 199 5.44 6.93 -1.57
C LEU A 199 5.00 5.48 -1.41
N TYR A 200 3.70 5.21 -1.50
CA TYR A 200 3.15 3.87 -1.46
C TYR A 200 3.75 2.96 -2.54
N ARG A 201 3.82 3.46 -3.78
CA ARG A 201 4.40 2.70 -4.88
C ARG A 201 5.90 2.46 -4.68
N ALA A 202 6.63 3.45 -4.19
CA ALA A 202 8.06 3.29 -3.86
C ALA A 202 8.28 2.21 -2.79
N VAL A 203 7.47 2.21 -1.73
CA VAL A 203 7.51 1.18 -0.67
C VAL A 203 7.17 -0.21 -1.22
N GLN A 204 6.15 -0.32 -2.09
CA GLN A 204 5.78 -1.60 -2.70
C GLN A 204 6.90 -2.18 -3.58
N LEU A 205 7.67 -1.33 -4.26
CA LEU A 205 8.81 -1.73 -5.09
C LEU A 205 10.07 -2.07 -4.27
N GLY A 206 10.03 -1.89 -2.95
CA GLY A 206 11.13 -2.29 -2.05
C GLY A 206 12.29 -1.30 -2.00
N PHE A 207 12.09 -0.04 -2.39
CA PHE A 207 13.11 0.99 -2.28
C PHE A 207 13.48 1.30 -0.82
N THR A 208 14.74 1.69 -0.60
CA THR A 208 15.24 2.05 0.74
C THR A 208 14.85 3.48 1.07
N ILE A 209 13.92 3.64 2.02
CA ILE A 209 13.40 4.95 2.41
C ILE A 209 13.90 5.33 3.80
N LYS A 210 14.55 6.48 3.91
CA LYS A 210 15.01 7.07 5.17
C LYS A 210 14.12 8.25 5.57
N GLN A 211 14.14 8.59 6.85
CA GLN A 211 13.32 9.68 7.39
C GLN A 211 14.17 10.58 8.27
N ILE A 212 14.03 11.88 8.08
CA ILE A 212 14.72 12.92 8.84
C ILE A 212 13.68 13.74 9.59
N PRO A 213 13.81 13.88 10.92
CA PRO A 213 12.86 14.70 11.68
C PRO A 213 12.98 16.19 11.30
N TYR A 214 11.84 16.85 11.16
CA TYR A 214 11.78 18.30 11.05
C TYR A 214 10.55 18.85 11.77
N VAL A 215 10.64 20.12 12.18
CA VAL A 215 9.51 20.85 12.75
C VAL A 215 8.84 21.59 11.61
N PHE A 216 7.60 21.23 11.32
CA PHE A 216 6.79 21.92 10.33
C PHE A 216 6.46 23.31 10.85
N ALA A 217 6.84 24.34 10.09
CA ALA A 217 6.46 25.72 10.36
C ALA A 217 5.11 26.03 9.69
N ASP A 218 4.25 26.80 10.38
CA ASP A 218 3.02 27.27 9.73
C ASP A 218 3.36 28.35 8.70
N ARG A 219 2.48 28.49 7.71
CA ARG A 219 2.65 29.49 6.64
C ARG A 219 2.77 30.88 7.25
N ILE A 220 3.76 31.64 6.80
CA ILE A 220 3.93 33.03 7.27
C ILE A 220 2.83 33.93 6.68
N LYS A 221 2.36 33.64 5.45
CA LYS A 221 1.30 34.37 4.75
C LYS A 221 0.42 33.44 3.91
N GLY A 222 -0.88 33.76 3.82
CA GLY A 222 -1.87 33.07 2.99
C GLY A 222 -2.74 32.01 3.70
N TYR A 223 -3.79 31.54 3.02
CA TYR A 223 -4.73 30.53 3.54
C TYR A 223 -4.36 29.10 3.09
N SER A 224 -4.76 28.09 3.88
CA SER A 224 -4.59 26.68 3.52
C SER A 224 -5.43 26.32 2.29
N LYS A 225 -4.81 25.71 1.29
CA LYS A 225 -5.47 25.23 0.07
C LYS A 225 -6.05 23.81 0.22
N ILE A 226 -5.90 23.17 1.39
CA ILE A 226 -6.40 21.82 1.66
C ILE A 226 -7.86 21.88 2.12
N GLY A 227 -8.79 21.63 1.19
CA GLY A 227 -10.21 21.46 1.46
C GLY A 227 -10.63 20.02 1.81
N PRO A 228 -11.88 19.81 2.29
CA PRO A 228 -12.42 18.48 2.65
C PRO A 228 -12.41 17.46 1.52
N GLU A 229 -12.52 17.92 0.26
CA GLU A 229 -12.47 17.07 -0.93
C GLU A 229 -11.16 16.27 -1.01
N TYR A 230 -10.03 16.88 -0.66
CA TYR A 230 -8.73 16.22 -0.66
C TYR A 230 -8.65 15.09 0.37
N ILE A 231 -9.22 15.31 1.57
CA ILE A 231 -9.27 14.28 2.62
C ILE A 231 -10.07 13.09 2.12
N LYS A 232 -11.25 13.33 1.52
CA LYS A 232 -12.10 12.29 0.94
C LYS A 232 -11.37 11.53 -0.16
N ASN A 233 -10.74 12.22 -1.12
CA ASN A 233 -10.05 11.59 -2.24
C ASN A 233 -8.86 10.73 -1.77
N ASN A 234 -8.08 11.23 -0.80
CA ASN A 234 -7.00 10.46 -0.18
C ASN A 234 -7.52 9.18 0.50
N LEU A 235 -8.55 9.27 1.34
CA LEU A 235 -9.12 8.10 2.01
C LEU A 235 -9.67 7.08 1.00
N LEU A 236 -10.43 7.53 0.00
CA LEU A 236 -10.93 6.65 -1.07
C LEU A 236 -9.80 5.94 -1.80
N PHE A 237 -8.71 6.65 -2.12
CA PHE A 237 -7.52 6.05 -2.72
C PHE A 237 -6.90 4.98 -1.81
N ILE A 238 -6.63 5.31 -0.55
CA ILE A 238 -6.00 4.41 0.44
C ILE A 238 -6.80 3.11 0.58
N PHE A 239 -8.10 3.20 0.84
CA PHE A 239 -8.96 2.03 1.02
C PHE A 239 -9.14 1.22 -0.26
N ARG A 240 -9.29 1.88 -1.42
CA ARG A 240 -9.41 1.20 -2.71
C ARG A 240 -8.16 0.39 -3.04
N VAL A 241 -6.98 0.99 -2.88
CA VAL A 241 -5.70 0.33 -3.15
C VAL A 241 -5.52 -0.87 -2.22
N ARG A 242 -5.82 -0.69 -0.93
CA ARG A 242 -5.75 -1.80 0.03
C ARG A 242 -6.72 -2.93 -0.32
N LEU A 243 -7.95 -2.61 -0.70
CA LEU A 243 -8.92 -3.61 -1.11
C LEU A 243 -8.44 -4.39 -2.35
N GLN A 244 -7.84 -3.69 -3.31
CA GLN A 244 -7.23 -4.32 -4.48
C GLN A 244 -6.08 -5.27 -4.10
N GLU A 245 -5.22 -4.90 -3.16
CA GLU A 245 -4.18 -5.80 -2.64
C GLU A 245 -4.78 -7.05 -1.98
N ILE A 246 -5.81 -6.86 -1.15
CA ILE A 246 -6.48 -7.96 -0.44
C ILE A 246 -7.09 -8.92 -1.47
N ILE A 247 -7.83 -8.41 -2.45
CA ILE A 247 -8.46 -9.23 -3.50
C ILE A 247 -7.40 -9.94 -4.36
N ALA A 248 -6.29 -9.27 -4.65
CA ALA A 248 -5.18 -9.86 -5.40
C ALA A 248 -4.39 -10.90 -4.58
N SER A 249 -4.47 -10.86 -3.25
CA SER A 249 -3.72 -11.74 -2.36
C SER A 249 -4.12 -13.21 -2.54
N ARG A 250 -3.13 -14.09 -2.48
CA ARG A 250 -3.35 -15.54 -2.60
C ARG A 250 -4.24 -16.08 -1.49
N ILE A 251 -4.12 -15.54 -0.28
CA ILE A 251 -4.93 -15.96 0.87
C ILE A 251 -6.40 -15.67 0.57
N PHE A 252 -6.74 -14.46 0.13
CA PHE A 252 -8.11 -14.13 -0.22
C PHE A 252 -8.67 -15.02 -1.33
N LYS A 253 -7.93 -15.20 -2.43
CA LYS A 253 -8.34 -16.09 -3.53
C LYS A 253 -8.56 -17.51 -3.03
N PHE A 254 -7.65 -18.02 -2.19
CA PHE A 254 -7.76 -19.33 -1.58
C PHE A 254 -9.03 -19.48 -0.71
N LEU A 255 -9.36 -18.48 0.11
CA LEU A 255 -10.58 -18.46 0.91
C LEU A 255 -11.83 -18.48 0.03
N VAL A 256 -11.85 -17.67 -1.04
CA VAL A 256 -12.96 -17.64 -2.00
C VAL A 256 -13.11 -19.00 -2.67
N VAL A 257 -12.01 -19.61 -3.13
CA VAL A 257 -12.05 -20.95 -3.72
C VAL A 257 -12.60 -21.98 -2.73
N GLY A 258 -12.13 -21.98 -1.48
CA GLY A 258 -12.64 -22.87 -0.44
C GLY A 258 -14.15 -22.69 -0.19
N ALA A 259 -14.63 -21.44 -0.12
CA ALA A 259 -16.05 -21.15 0.02
C ALA A 259 -16.87 -21.63 -1.19
N THR A 260 -16.35 -21.46 -2.41
CA THR A 260 -16.95 -22.01 -3.63
C THR A 260 -17.00 -23.53 -3.59
N GLY A 261 -15.92 -24.20 -3.18
CA GLY A 261 -15.89 -25.65 -3.01
C GLY A 261 -16.95 -26.15 -2.02
N ALA A 262 -17.10 -25.48 -0.88
CA ALA A 262 -18.14 -25.81 0.10
C ALA A 262 -19.55 -25.67 -0.48
N ALA A 263 -19.82 -24.60 -1.23
CA ALA A 263 -21.11 -24.39 -1.89
C ALA A 263 -21.40 -25.46 -2.96
N VAL A 264 -20.37 -25.86 -3.72
CA VAL A 264 -20.46 -26.97 -4.69
C VAL A 264 -20.71 -28.29 -3.99
N GLN A 265 -20.05 -28.57 -2.86
CA GLN A 265 -20.28 -29.77 -2.07
C GLN A 265 -21.74 -29.87 -1.61
N LEU A 266 -22.28 -28.81 -1.02
CA LEU A 266 -23.66 -28.81 -0.53
C LEU A 266 -24.67 -29.00 -1.66
N SER A 267 -24.51 -28.26 -2.76
CA SER A 267 -25.39 -28.36 -3.93
C SER A 267 -25.31 -29.73 -4.60
N SER A 268 -24.11 -30.27 -4.77
CA SER A 268 -23.89 -31.59 -5.38
C SER A 268 -24.36 -32.73 -4.49
N LEU A 269 -24.25 -32.60 -3.16
CA LEU A 269 -24.83 -33.56 -2.22
C LEU A 269 -26.35 -33.65 -2.38
N MET A 270 -27.04 -32.50 -2.49
CA MET A 270 -28.49 -32.49 -2.74
C MET A 270 -28.83 -33.16 -4.07
N LEU A 271 -28.07 -32.85 -5.12
CA LEU A 271 -28.25 -33.44 -6.44
C LEU A 271 -28.00 -34.96 -6.44
N TYR A 272 -26.90 -35.44 -5.86
CA TYR A 272 -26.56 -36.86 -5.85
C TYR A 272 -27.50 -37.67 -4.97
N ARG A 273 -28.00 -37.11 -3.87
CA ARG A 273 -29.05 -37.76 -3.08
C ARG A 273 -30.35 -37.94 -3.86
N TRP A 274 -30.61 -37.07 -4.84
CA TRP A 274 -31.77 -37.19 -5.72
C TRP A 274 -31.53 -38.15 -6.90
N LEU A 275 -30.32 -38.15 -7.47
CA LEU A 275 -29.96 -38.95 -8.64
C LEU A 275 -29.63 -40.42 -8.31
N VAL A 276 -28.94 -40.66 -7.20
CA VAL A 276 -28.46 -42.01 -6.84
C VAL A 276 -29.63 -42.81 -6.27
N PRO A 277 -29.98 -43.96 -6.88
CA PRO A 277 -31.05 -44.81 -6.36
C PRO A 277 -30.81 -45.24 -4.91
N SER A 278 -31.89 -45.45 -4.17
CA SER A 278 -31.83 -45.91 -2.78
C SER A 278 -31.21 -47.32 -2.71
N PHE A 279 -30.12 -47.47 -1.96
CA PHE A 279 -29.48 -48.75 -1.66
C PHE A 279 -28.81 -48.70 -0.28
N GLU A 280 -28.68 -49.88 0.32
CA GLU A 280 -28.00 -50.07 1.60
C GLU A 280 -27.34 -51.46 1.60
N TYR A 281 -26.02 -51.48 1.54
CA TYR A 281 -25.20 -52.70 1.61
C TYR A 281 -24.11 -52.52 2.67
N GLY A 282 -24.44 -52.87 3.92
CA GLY A 282 -23.55 -52.67 5.06
C GLY A 282 -23.24 -51.20 5.28
N PHE A 283 -21.95 -50.83 5.27
CA PHE A 283 -21.52 -49.43 5.41
C PHE A 283 -21.71 -48.59 4.13
N LEU A 284 -21.91 -49.25 2.98
CA LEU A 284 -22.14 -48.57 1.70
C LEU A 284 -23.63 -48.24 1.56
N THR A 285 -23.96 -46.99 1.87
CA THR A 285 -25.32 -46.44 1.75
C THR A 285 -25.40 -45.42 0.63
N THR A 286 -26.61 -45.12 0.13
CA THR A 286 -26.84 -43.99 -0.79
C THR A 286 -26.30 -42.69 -0.24
N PHE A 287 -26.45 -42.44 1.07
CA PHE A 287 -25.92 -41.24 1.71
C PHE A 287 -24.40 -41.20 1.68
N PHE A 288 -23.73 -42.32 1.94
CA PHE A 288 -22.28 -42.43 1.83
C PHE A 288 -21.81 -42.15 0.40
N ALA A 289 -22.42 -42.77 -0.61
CA ALA A 289 -22.05 -42.58 -2.00
C ALA A 289 -22.27 -41.13 -2.47
N ALA A 290 -23.41 -40.53 -2.14
CA ALA A 290 -23.69 -39.13 -2.47
C ALA A 290 -22.73 -38.16 -1.76
N SER A 291 -22.39 -38.43 -0.50
CA SER A 291 -21.41 -37.66 0.26
C SER A 291 -20.03 -37.74 -0.38
N PHE A 292 -19.56 -38.94 -0.71
CA PHE A 292 -18.29 -39.16 -1.38
C PHE A 292 -18.21 -38.38 -2.70
N LEU A 293 -19.21 -38.55 -3.59
CA LEU A 293 -19.25 -37.85 -4.88
C LEU A 293 -19.28 -36.31 -4.71
N SER A 294 -19.97 -35.81 -3.69
CA SER A 294 -20.03 -34.36 -3.41
C SER A 294 -18.68 -33.80 -2.93
N ILE A 295 -17.97 -34.55 -2.08
CA ILE A 295 -16.64 -34.19 -1.60
C ILE A 295 -15.65 -34.16 -2.77
N GLU A 296 -15.66 -35.20 -3.62
CA GLU A 296 -14.81 -35.25 -4.81
C GLU A 296 -15.10 -34.10 -5.77
N SER A 297 -16.38 -33.75 -5.97
CA SER A 297 -16.77 -32.59 -6.79
C SER A 297 -16.20 -31.28 -6.26
N ALA A 298 -16.22 -31.09 -4.93
CA ALA A 298 -15.64 -29.93 -4.26
C ALA A 298 -14.11 -29.90 -4.37
N ILE A 299 -13.44 -31.04 -4.24
CA ILE A 299 -11.99 -31.17 -4.40
C ILE A 299 -11.56 -30.83 -5.84
N ILE A 300 -12.28 -31.36 -6.83
CA ILE A 300 -12.00 -31.11 -8.25
C ILE A 300 -12.13 -29.62 -8.57
N ILE A 301 -13.24 -28.97 -8.18
CA ILE A 301 -13.42 -27.54 -8.46
C ILE A 301 -12.39 -26.69 -7.71
N ASN A 302 -12.05 -27.05 -6.47
CA ASN A 302 -11.01 -26.38 -5.71
C ASN A 302 -9.65 -26.48 -6.39
N PHE A 303 -9.28 -27.66 -6.91
CA PHE A 303 -8.02 -27.85 -7.63
C PHE A 303 -7.98 -27.02 -8.90
N ILE A 304 -9.05 -27.05 -9.70
CA ILE A 304 -9.16 -26.29 -10.96
C ILE A 304 -9.03 -24.78 -10.69
N LEU A 305 -9.81 -24.24 -9.75
CA LEU A 305 -9.79 -22.81 -9.43
C LEU A 305 -8.47 -22.38 -8.79
N ASN A 306 -7.88 -23.20 -7.93
CA ASN A 306 -6.56 -22.89 -7.37
C ASN A 306 -5.48 -22.84 -8.45
N ASN A 307 -5.47 -23.80 -9.37
CA ASN A 307 -4.50 -23.83 -10.47
C ASN A 307 -4.72 -22.68 -11.48
N GLY A 308 -5.98 -22.34 -11.77
CA GLY A 308 -6.34 -21.33 -12.77
C GLY A 308 -6.33 -19.89 -12.25
N TRP A 309 -6.50 -19.67 -10.94
CA TRP A 309 -6.70 -18.33 -10.37
C TRP A 309 -5.84 -18.03 -9.14
N THR A 310 -5.90 -18.86 -8.09
CA THR A 310 -5.13 -18.61 -6.84
C THR A 310 -3.62 -18.64 -7.09
N PHE A 311 -3.16 -19.62 -7.88
CA PHE A 311 -1.77 -19.88 -8.23
C PHE A 311 -1.52 -19.73 -9.74
N ALA A 312 -2.28 -18.84 -10.39
CA ALA A 312 -2.18 -18.62 -11.84
C ALA A 312 -0.76 -18.25 -12.31
N ASP A 313 0.02 -17.60 -11.45
CA ASP A 313 1.43 -17.25 -11.72
C ASP A 313 2.39 -18.45 -11.66
N ARG A 314 1.91 -19.62 -11.20
CA ARG A 314 2.66 -20.88 -11.07
C ARG A 314 1.86 -22.06 -11.62
N LYS A 315 1.12 -21.82 -12.70
CA LYS A 315 0.21 -22.82 -13.29
C LYS A 315 0.95 -24.11 -13.63
N LEU A 316 0.29 -25.25 -13.36
CA LEU A 316 0.83 -26.57 -13.65
C LEU A 316 0.87 -26.84 -15.16
N GLU A 317 1.91 -27.56 -15.58
CA GLU A 317 2.08 -28.05 -16.95
C GLU A 317 1.21 -29.30 -17.17
N GLN A 318 0.79 -29.56 -18.42
CA GLN A 318 -0.24 -30.57 -18.74
C GLN A 318 0.11 -31.98 -18.20
N GLY A 319 1.37 -32.39 -18.25
CA GLY A 319 1.84 -33.68 -17.71
C GLY A 319 1.83 -33.79 -16.18
N GLN A 320 1.65 -32.68 -15.45
CA GLN A 320 1.72 -32.66 -13.98
C GLN A 320 0.35 -32.80 -13.31
N TYR A 321 -0.76 -32.61 -14.04
CA TYR A 321 -2.10 -32.48 -13.46
C TYR A 321 -2.50 -33.68 -12.61
N VAL A 322 -2.33 -34.90 -13.15
CA VAL A 322 -2.74 -36.13 -12.46
C VAL A 322 -1.97 -36.31 -11.15
N TRP A 323 -0.63 -36.25 -11.21
CA TRP A 323 0.19 -36.43 -10.02
C TRP A 323 -0.02 -35.31 -8.99
N LYS A 324 -0.18 -34.06 -9.44
CA LYS A 324 -0.43 -32.93 -8.55
C LYS A 324 -1.83 -32.96 -7.93
N PHE A 325 -2.82 -33.50 -8.63
CA PHE A 325 -4.16 -33.72 -8.09
C PHE A 325 -4.14 -34.78 -6.98
N LEU A 326 -3.40 -35.88 -7.17
CA LEU A 326 -3.21 -36.88 -6.13
C LEU A 326 -2.48 -36.29 -4.91
N GLN A 327 -1.40 -35.52 -5.15
CA GLN A 327 -0.71 -34.82 -4.07
C GLN A 327 -1.63 -33.83 -3.35
N PHE A 328 -2.48 -33.09 -4.07
CA PHE A 328 -3.42 -32.13 -3.49
C PHE A 328 -4.40 -32.82 -2.53
N ASN A 329 -4.98 -33.94 -2.96
CA ASN A 329 -5.83 -34.80 -2.14
C ASN A 329 -5.11 -35.28 -0.88
N LEU A 330 -3.93 -35.86 -1.03
CA LEU A 330 -3.13 -36.36 0.10
C LEU A 330 -2.78 -35.24 1.09
N THR A 331 -2.41 -34.06 0.60
CA THR A 331 -2.11 -32.93 1.49
C THR A 331 -3.34 -32.42 2.25
N SER A 332 -4.54 -32.55 1.66
CA SER A 332 -5.79 -32.15 2.29
C SER A 332 -6.15 -33.02 3.50
N ILE A 333 -5.71 -34.29 3.52
CA ILE A 333 -5.90 -35.19 4.68
C ILE A 333 -5.27 -34.59 5.94
N GLY A 334 -4.15 -33.89 5.82
CA GLY A 334 -3.52 -33.23 6.98
C GLY A 334 -4.46 -32.24 7.67
N SER A 335 -5.32 -31.53 6.94
CA SER A 335 -6.32 -30.64 7.54
C SER A 335 -7.39 -31.38 8.33
N ILE A 336 -7.76 -32.60 7.91
CA ILE A 336 -8.70 -33.46 8.61
C ILE A 336 -8.07 -33.97 9.91
N VAL A 337 -6.80 -34.42 9.84
CA VAL A 337 -6.06 -34.88 11.02
C VAL A 337 -5.93 -33.76 12.05
N ILE A 338 -5.61 -32.52 11.63
CA ILE A 338 -5.54 -31.36 12.52
C ILE A 338 -6.89 -31.09 13.20
N GLN A 339 -7.99 -31.13 12.44
CA GLN A 339 -9.34 -30.93 12.97
C GLN A 339 -9.72 -32.00 13.99
N LEU A 340 -9.51 -33.27 13.66
CA LEU A 340 -9.83 -34.40 14.55
C LEU A 340 -8.97 -34.38 15.82
N ALA A 341 -7.67 -34.11 15.68
CA ALA A 341 -6.77 -34.01 16.83
C ALA A 341 -7.15 -32.86 17.75
N LEU A 342 -7.49 -31.68 17.20
CA LEU A 342 -7.91 -30.54 18.00
C LEU A 342 -9.24 -30.80 18.70
N ALA A 343 -10.22 -31.41 18.01
CA ALA A 343 -11.49 -31.78 18.60
C ALA A 343 -11.29 -32.79 19.75
N ALA A 344 -10.51 -33.86 19.53
CA ALA A 344 -10.24 -34.88 20.53
C ALA A 344 -9.49 -34.33 21.75
N VAL A 345 -8.45 -33.50 21.54
CA VAL A 345 -7.71 -32.87 22.64
C VAL A 345 -8.57 -31.86 23.38
N GLY A 346 -9.34 -31.02 22.66
CA GLY A 346 -10.25 -30.05 23.26
C GLY A 346 -11.32 -30.72 24.11
N GLU A 347 -11.93 -31.78 23.60
CA GLU A 347 -12.89 -32.59 24.34
C GLU A 347 -12.24 -33.25 25.58
N ALA A 348 -11.08 -33.89 25.44
CA ALA A 348 -10.41 -34.57 26.53
C ALA A 348 -9.94 -33.62 27.66
N THR A 349 -9.61 -32.37 27.33
CA THR A 349 -9.04 -31.40 28.29
C THR A 349 -10.07 -30.44 28.87
N ILE A 350 -10.96 -29.90 28.05
CA ILE A 350 -11.94 -28.87 28.44
C ILE A 350 -13.34 -29.47 28.61
N GLY A 351 -13.66 -30.51 27.83
CA GLY A 351 -14.99 -31.11 27.73
C GLY A 351 -15.95 -30.35 26.81
N LEU A 352 -17.06 -30.99 26.48
CA LEU A 352 -18.18 -30.37 25.77
C LEU A 352 -19.09 -29.66 26.76
N ARG A 353 -19.08 -28.32 26.73
CA ARG A 353 -19.83 -27.48 27.66
C ARG A 353 -20.59 -26.40 26.89
N PRO A 354 -21.83 -26.08 27.29
CA PRO A 354 -22.54 -24.95 26.73
C PRO A 354 -21.82 -23.64 27.10
N LEU A 355 -21.72 -22.72 26.15
CA LEU A 355 -21.13 -21.39 26.34
C LEU A 355 -22.23 -20.32 26.46
N PHE A 356 -23.11 -20.23 25.45
CA PHE A 356 -24.25 -19.31 25.46
C PHE A 356 -25.32 -19.76 24.45
N THR A 357 -26.56 -19.35 24.66
CA THR A 357 -27.67 -19.62 23.74
C THR A 357 -28.01 -18.36 22.95
N LEU A 358 -28.08 -18.48 21.63
CA LEU A 358 -28.51 -17.39 20.76
C LEU A 358 -30.02 -17.17 20.92
N PRO A 359 -30.47 -16.01 21.43
CA PRO A 359 -31.86 -15.82 21.85
C PRO A 359 -32.85 -15.83 20.68
N ILE A 360 -32.40 -15.52 19.46
CA ILE A 360 -33.28 -15.42 18.28
C ILE A 360 -33.61 -16.79 17.68
N ILE A 361 -32.65 -17.73 17.71
CA ILE A 361 -32.78 -19.05 17.06
C ILE A 361 -32.78 -20.21 18.06
N ALA A 362 -32.76 -19.92 19.36
CA ALA A 362 -32.71 -20.89 20.45
C ALA A 362 -31.58 -21.94 20.31
N TYR A 363 -30.49 -21.58 19.63
CA TYR A 363 -29.35 -22.46 19.40
C TYR A 363 -28.27 -22.25 20.46
N THR A 364 -27.90 -23.31 21.17
CA THR A 364 -26.83 -23.28 22.18
C THR A 364 -25.48 -23.50 21.53
N VAL A 365 -24.62 -22.48 21.60
CA VAL A 365 -23.21 -22.58 21.23
C VAL A 365 -22.47 -23.29 22.35
N GLU A 366 -21.73 -24.33 22.02
CA GLU A 366 -20.92 -25.12 22.95
C GLU A 366 -19.43 -25.11 22.57
N THR A 367 -18.56 -25.53 23.50
CA THR A 367 -17.11 -25.61 23.29
C THR A 367 -16.73 -26.50 22.10
N GLY A 368 -17.53 -27.52 21.79
CA GLY A 368 -17.36 -28.36 20.59
C GLY A 368 -17.38 -27.56 19.29
N LEU A 369 -18.27 -26.57 19.17
CA LEU A 369 -18.31 -25.67 18.00
C LEU A 369 -17.05 -24.81 17.91
N VAL A 370 -16.49 -24.37 19.04
CA VAL A 370 -15.24 -23.60 19.08
C VAL A 370 -14.06 -24.46 18.62
N PHE A 371 -13.99 -25.73 19.03
CA PHE A 371 -12.97 -26.66 18.57
C PHE A 371 -13.09 -26.91 17.07
N ALA A 372 -14.31 -27.13 16.56
CA ALA A 372 -14.57 -27.33 15.14
C ALA A 372 -14.13 -26.10 14.31
N ILE A 373 -14.56 -24.89 14.68
CA ILE A 373 -14.20 -23.65 13.96
C ILE A 373 -12.69 -23.44 13.99
N THR A 374 -12.04 -23.61 15.14
CA THR A 374 -10.60 -23.42 15.29
C THR A 374 -9.83 -24.47 14.49
N GLY A 375 -10.30 -25.72 14.49
CA GLY A 375 -9.73 -26.81 13.71
C GLY A 375 -9.81 -26.52 12.22
N ILE A 376 -10.96 -26.03 11.74
CA ILE A 376 -11.14 -25.61 10.34
C ILE A 376 -10.13 -24.50 9.99
N LEU A 377 -10.00 -23.47 10.82
CA LEU A 377 -9.07 -22.37 10.56
C LEU A 377 -7.60 -22.83 10.50
N LEU A 378 -7.17 -23.69 11.44
CA LEU A 378 -5.83 -24.26 11.43
C LEU A 378 -5.61 -25.20 10.24
N GLY A 379 -6.60 -26.03 9.92
CA GLY A 379 -6.59 -26.91 8.76
C GLY A 379 -6.52 -26.14 7.44
N MET A 380 -7.19 -25.00 7.33
CA MET A 380 -7.08 -24.09 6.19
C MET A 380 -5.67 -23.48 6.09
N GLY A 381 -5.08 -23.08 7.22
CA GLY A 381 -3.70 -22.64 7.29
C GLY A 381 -2.71 -23.70 6.79
N TRP A 382 -2.91 -24.96 7.22
CA TRP A 382 -2.16 -26.11 6.72
C TRP A 382 -2.33 -26.31 5.21
N ASN A 383 -3.56 -26.33 4.70
CA ASN A 383 -3.82 -26.51 3.27
C ASN A 383 -3.15 -25.41 2.45
N PHE A 384 -3.29 -24.15 2.86
CA PHE A 384 -2.63 -23.04 2.16
C PHE A 384 -1.10 -23.20 2.15
N PHE A 385 -0.50 -23.60 3.26
CA PHE A 385 0.93 -23.87 3.34
C PHE A 385 1.35 -25.04 2.45
N ALA A 386 0.66 -26.18 2.56
CA ALA A 386 0.95 -27.39 1.80
C ALA A 386 0.82 -27.15 0.29
N TYR A 387 -0.19 -26.40 -0.13
CA TYR A 387 -0.42 -26.05 -1.54
C TYR A 387 0.70 -25.17 -2.08
N ASN A 388 1.14 -24.16 -1.32
CA ASN A 388 2.28 -23.32 -1.71
C ASN A 388 3.61 -24.11 -1.74
N LYS A 389 3.81 -25.05 -0.82
CA LYS A 389 5.09 -25.75 -0.63
C LYS A 389 5.25 -27.01 -1.47
N PHE A 390 4.17 -27.74 -1.74
CA PHE A 390 4.23 -29.05 -2.39
C PHE A 390 3.58 -29.06 -3.77
N ILE A 391 2.46 -28.35 -3.96
CA ILE A 391 1.69 -28.36 -5.22
C ILE A 391 2.21 -27.29 -6.18
N TRP A 392 1.99 -26.01 -5.87
CA TRP A 392 2.35 -24.84 -6.68
C TRP A 392 3.63 -24.14 -6.17
N LYS A 393 4.73 -24.89 -6.23
CA LYS A 393 6.05 -24.44 -5.77
C LYS A 393 6.53 -23.22 -6.56
N LYS A 394 7.23 -22.30 -5.88
CA LYS A 394 7.96 -21.22 -6.57
C LYS A 394 9.06 -21.89 -7.40
N LYS A 395 9.08 -21.62 -8.71
CA LYS A 395 10.18 -22.03 -9.59
C LYS A 395 11.46 -21.31 -9.18
#